data_AF-A0A522QRC2-F1
#
_entry.id   AF-A0A522QRC2-F1
#
_cell.length_a   1.000
_cell.length_b   1.000
_cell.length_c   1.000
_cell.angle_alpha   90.00
_cell.angle_beta   90.00
_cell.angle_gamma   90.00
#
_symmetry.space_group_name_H-M   'P 1'
#
loop_
_entity.id
_entity.type
_entity.pdbx_description
1 polymer ?
#
loop_
_entity_poly.entity_id
_entity_poly.type
_entity_poly.pdbx_seq_one_letter_code
_entity_poly.pdbx_strand_id
1 'polypeptide(L)'
;MRLPAPLPTARLVGTGRAVLGGAFLAAPVAAVTALGVDVATAKRVVFLSRMMAGRDLVIGLGTLTSRRPAGWLLAGAAADAVDAVALARARRERRAGGPVAAALVPGAAALAGLGAGAALAALRRR
;
A
#
# COMPACT_ATOMS: atom_id res chain seq x y z
N MET A 1 30.60 -0.58 -11.69
CA MET A 1 29.67 -1.60 -11.18
C MET A 1 28.25 -1.02 -11.22
N ARG A 2 27.49 -1.27 -12.29
CA ARG A 2 26.13 -0.70 -12.50
C ARG A 2 25.11 -1.68 -11.91
N LEU A 3 24.34 -1.26 -10.91
CA LEU A 3 23.27 -2.09 -10.33
C LEU A 3 22.22 -2.44 -11.39
N PRO A 4 21.92 -3.74 -11.65
CA PRO A 4 20.66 -4.16 -12.26
C PRO A 4 19.58 -4.05 -11.15
N ALA A 5 18.31 -3.72 -11.33
CA ALA A 5 17.40 -3.54 -12.44
C ALA A 5 16.13 -2.85 -11.85
N PRO A 6 15.21 -2.31 -12.65
CA PRO A 6 13.88 -1.88 -12.17
C PRO A 6 12.95 -3.07 -11.82
N LEU A 7 13.31 -4.29 -12.25
CA LEU A 7 12.54 -5.52 -12.02
C LEU A 7 12.55 -6.03 -10.56
N PRO A 8 13.68 -6.09 -9.83
CA PRO A 8 13.72 -6.47 -8.43
C PRO A 8 12.88 -5.57 -7.55
N THR A 9 12.94 -4.25 -7.73
CA THR A 9 12.13 -3.28 -6.98
C THR A 9 10.65 -3.45 -7.27
N ALA A 10 10.27 -3.60 -8.56
CA ALA A 10 8.88 -3.84 -8.93
C ALA A 10 8.35 -5.16 -8.36
N ARG A 11 9.16 -6.22 -8.37
CA ARG A 11 8.82 -7.52 -7.77
C ARG A 11 8.68 -7.41 -6.25
N LEU A 12 9.60 -6.73 -5.57
CA LEU A 12 9.54 -6.54 -4.12
C LEU A 12 8.28 -5.76 -3.72
N VAL A 13 8.01 -4.64 -4.38
CA VAL A 13 6.82 -3.81 -4.14
C VAL A 13 5.54 -4.58 -4.47
N GLY A 14 5.51 -5.28 -5.60
CA GLY A 14 4.37 -6.10 -6.02
C GLY A 14 4.06 -7.24 -5.04
N THR A 15 5.08 -7.98 -4.61
CA THR A 15 4.95 -9.07 -3.63
C THR A 15 4.49 -8.53 -2.27
N GLY A 16 5.14 -7.48 -1.76
CA GLY A 16 4.78 -6.90 -0.47
C GLY A 16 3.31 -6.46 -0.45
N ARG A 17 2.85 -5.78 -1.50
CA ARG A 17 1.46 -5.34 -1.61
C ARG A 17 0.48 -6.51 -1.76
N ALA A 18 0.80 -7.52 -2.56
CA ALA A 18 -0.06 -8.69 -2.71
C ALA A 18 -0.21 -9.46 -1.39
N VAL A 19 0.88 -9.62 -0.64
CA VAL A 19 0.87 -10.29 0.67
C VAL A 19 0.08 -9.47 1.70
N LEU A 20 0.36 -8.17 1.81
CA LEU A 20 -0.35 -7.30 2.77
C LEU A 20 -1.83 -7.18 2.44
N GLY A 21 -2.18 -6.97 1.16
CA GLY A 21 -3.56 -6.94 0.69
C GLY A 21 -4.28 -8.26 0.97
N GLY A 22 -3.66 -9.40 0.70
CA GLY A 22 -4.23 -10.72 1.02
C GLY A 22 -4.43 -10.92 2.52
N ALA A 23 -3.45 -10.56 3.35
CA ALA A 23 -3.54 -10.67 4.81
C ALA A 23 -4.66 -9.78 5.38
N PHE A 24 -4.78 -8.54 4.90
CA PHE A 24 -5.83 -7.61 5.35
C PHE A 24 -7.22 -8.03 4.86
N LEU A 25 -7.30 -8.71 3.72
CA LEU A 25 -8.55 -9.28 3.22
C LEU A 25 -9.02 -10.47 4.09
N ALA A 26 -8.07 -11.28 4.57
CA ALA A 26 -8.34 -12.42 5.44
C ALA A 26 -8.74 -11.99 6.87
N ALA A 27 -8.13 -10.92 7.40
CA ALA A 27 -8.35 -10.45 8.77
C ALA A 27 -8.64 -8.93 8.84
N PRO A 28 -9.73 -8.43 8.23
CA PRO A 28 -9.98 -6.99 8.08
C PRO A 28 -10.22 -6.28 9.42
N VAL A 29 -10.95 -6.91 10.35
CA VAL A 29 -11.18 -6.32 11.68
C VAL A 29 -9.87 -6.19 12.43
N ALA A 30 -9.03 -7.24 12.44
CA ALA A 30 -7.74 -7.24 13.11
C ALA A 30 -6.81 -6.15 12.55
N ALA A 31 -6.76 -6.02 11.21
CA ALA A 31 -5.97 -5.00 10.54
C ALA A 31 -6.39 -3.57 10.95
N VAL A 32 -7.69 -3.29 10.99
CA VAL A 32 -8.21 -1.97 11.40
C VAL A 32 -7.97 -1.72 12.89
N THR A 33 -8.15 -2.73 13.75
CA THR A 33 -7.88 -2.59 15.20
C THR A 33 -6.39 -2.37 15.51
N ALA A 34 -5.49 -2.91 14.70
CA ALA A 34 -4.06 -2.65 14.83
C ALA A 34 -3.70 -1.17 14.61
N LEU A 35 -4.56 -0.41 13.92
CA LEU A 35 -4.45 1.04 13.76
C LEU A 35 -4.97 1.83 14.97
N GLY A 36 -5.32 1.16 16.07
CA GLY A 36 -5.87 1.78 17.28
C GLY A 36 -7.34 2.19 17.15
N VAL A 37 -8.05 1.68 16.13
CA VAL A 37 -9.50 1.84 15.98
C VAL A 37 -10.21 0.81 16.87
N ASP A 38 -11.29 1.21 17.54
CA ASP A 38 -12.05 0.29 18.39
C ASP A 38 -12.74 -0.82 17.56
N VAL A 39 -13.02 -1.95 18.21
CA VAL A 39 -13.59 -3.14 17.55
C VAL A 39 -14.98 -2.87 16.95
N ALA A 40 -15.81 -2.03 17.58
CA ALA A 40 -17.15 -1.75 17.09
C ALA A 40 -17.09 -0.92 15.79
N THR A 41 -16.25 0.11 15.76
CA THR A 41 -15.98 0.89 14.54
C THR A 41 -15.31 0.03 13.48
N ALA A 42 -14.33 -0.80 13.84
CA ALA A 42 -13.65 -1.71 12.91
C ALA A 42 -14.65 -2.64 12.20
N LYS A 43 -15.62 -3.21 12.93
CA LYS A 43 -16.70 -4.03 12.36
C LYS A 43 -17.59 -3.26 11.39
N ARG A 44 -17.88 -1.99 11.67
CA ARG A 44 -18.70 -1.12 10.80
C ARG A 44 -18.01 -0.76 9.49
N VAL A 45 -16.68 -0.73 9.47
CA VAL A 45 -15.90 -0.36 8.27
C VAL A 45 -15.26 -1.57 7.55
N VAL A 46 -15.63 -2.81 7.91
CA VAL A 46 -15.08 -4.04 7.30
C VAL A 46 -15.18 -4.03 5.79
N PHE A 47 -16.30 -3.56 5.23
CA PHE A 47 -16.48 -3.50 3.79
C PHE A 47 -15.43 -2.60 3.12
N LEU A 48 -15.19 -1.40 3.67
CA LEU A 48 -14.18 -0.47 3.15
C LEU A 48 -12.77 -1.06 3.29
N SER A 49 -12.47 -1.68 4.44
CA SER A 49 -11.18 -2.36 4.66
C SER A 49 -10.94 -3.47 3.62
N ARG A 50 -11.95 -4.29 3.34
CA ARG A 50 -11.87 -5.33 2.30
C ARG A 50 -11.70 -4.76 0.90
N MET A 51 -12.37 -3.65 0.58
CA MET A 51 -12.18 -2.98 -0.71
C MET A 51 -10.75 -2.46 -0.89
N MET A 52 -10.17 -1.83 0.13
CA MET A 52 -8.78 -1.35 0.08
C MET A 52 -7.79 -2.51 -0.02
N ALA A 53 -7.99 -3.57 0.77
CA ALA A 53 -7.19 -4.78 0.71
C ALA A 53 -7.26 -5.47 -0.67
N GLY A 54 -8.46 -5.54 -1.26
CA GLY A 54 -8.67 -6.07 -2.62
C GLY A 54 -7.99 -5.22 -3.69
N ARG A 55 -8.09 -3.88 -3.61
CA ARG A 55 -7.37 -2.94 -4.48
C ARG A 55 -5.87 -3.21 -4.43
N ASP A 56 -5.32 -3.34 -3.22
CA ASP A 56 -3.89 -3.54 -3.04
C ASP A 56 -3.42 -4.90 -3.59
N LEU A 57 -4.19 -5.95 -3.34
CA LEU A 57 -3.94 -7.26 -3.92
C LEU A 57 -3.90 -7.20 -5.44
N VAL A 58 -4.90 -6.58 -6.08
CA VAL A 58 -4.97 -6.45 -7.54
C VAL A 58 -3.81 -5.64 -8.09
N ILE A 59 -3.46 -4.50 -7.47
CA ILE A 59 -2.32 -3.70 -7.90
C ILE A 59 -1.00 -4.47 -7.75
N GLY A 60 -0.83 -5.22 -6.66
CA GLY A 60 0.34 -6.05 -6.42
C GLY A 60 0.48 -7.16 -7.46
N LEU A 61 -0.59 -7.90 -7.73
CA LEU A 61 -0.62 -8.95 -8.75
C LEU A 61 -0.42 -8.38 -10.16
N GLY A 62 -1.03 -7.25 -10.48
CA GLY A 62 -0.83 -6.54 -11.75
C GLY A 62 0.63 -6.11 -11.95
N THR A 63 1.29 -5.64 -10.89
CA THR A 63 2.72 -5.31 -10.90
C THR A 63 3.58 -6.55 -11.16
N LEU A 64 3.25 -7.69 -10.55
CA LEU A 64 4.02 -8.94 -10.66
C LEU A 64 3.86 -9.64 -12.01
N THR A 65 2.67 -9.57 -12.60
CA THR A 65 2.31 -10.30 -13.83
C THR A 65 2.51 -9.48 -15.10
N SER A 66 2.56 -8.15 -14.99
CA SER A 66 2.72 -7.28 -16.16
C SER A 66 4.15 -7.27 -16.70
N ARG A 67 4.29 -7.43 -18.02
CA ARG A 67 5.55 -7.19 -18.75
C ARG A 67 5.99 -5.73 -18.71
N ARG A 68 5.06 -4.80 -18.42
CA ARG A 68 5.26 -3.35 -18.38
C ARG A 68 4.62 -2.80 -17.09
N PRO A 69 5.31 -2.93 -15.93
CA PRO A 69 4.70 -2.67 -14.62
C PRO A 69 4.51 -1.18 -14.30
N ALA A 70 5.01 -0.26 -15.13
CA ALA A 70 5.00 1.17 -14.84
C ALA A 70 3.62 1.73 -14.47
N GLY A 71 2.56 1.36 -15.20
CA GLY A 71 1.20 1.80 -14.89
C GLY A 71 0.70 1.28 -13.53
N TRP A 72 0.99 0.02 -13.20
CA TRP A 72 0.65 -0.59 -11.92
C TRP A 72 1.42 0.03 -10.76
N LEU A 73 2.71 0.34 -10.96
CA LEU A 73 3.54 1.03 -9.98
C LEU A 73 3.05 2.45 -9.71
N LEU A 74 2.62 3.19 -10.73
CA LEU A 74 2.00 4.51 -10.56
C LEU A 74 0.66 4.43 -9.83
N ALA A 75 -0.18 3.45 -10.17
CA ALA A 75 -1.44 3.22 -9.47
C ALA A 75 -1.22 2.92 -7.99
N GLY A 76 -0.24 2.06 -7.67
CA GLY A 76 0.15 1.76 -6.29
C GLY A 76 0.71 2.97 -5.56
N ALA A 77 1.56 3.77 -6.22
CA ALA A 77 2.11 4.99 -5.62
C ALA A 77 1.03 6.03 -5.32
N ALA A 78 0.05 6.19 -6.21
CA ALA A 78 -1.10 7.07 -5.98
C ALA A 78 -1.96 6.58 -4.82
N ALA A 79 -2.22 5.27 -4.75
CA ALA A 79 -2.94 4.66 -3.62
C ALA A 79 -2.24 4.89 -2.29
N ASP A 80 -0.92 4.67 -2.20
CA ASP A 80 -0.15 4.86 -0.98
C ASP A 80 -0.12 6.32 -0.53
N ALA A 81 -0.03 7.26 -1.48
CA ALA A 81 -0.08 8.69 -1.17
C ALA A 81 -1.44 9.06 -0.55
N VAL A 82 -2.55 8.57 -1.14
CA VAL A 82 -3.89 8.77 -0.60
C VAL A 82 -4.02 8.15 0.79
N ASP A 83 -3.54 6.93 0.99
CA ASP A 83 -3.61 6.23 2.27
C ASP A 83 -2.76 6.93 3.34
N ALA A 84 -1.58 7.44 2.99
CA ALA A 84 -0.74 8.23 3.88
C ALA A 84 -1.45 9.50 4.35
N VAL A 85 -2.12 10.23 3.44
CA VAL A 85 -2.90 11.43 3.75
C VAL A 85 -4.11 11.07 4.63
N ALA A 86 -4.86 10.04 4.25
CA ALA A 86 -6.03 9.59 5.00
C ALA A 86 -5.67 9.17 6.43
N LEU A 87 -4.60 8.38 6.59
CA LEU A 87 -4.12 7.94 7.90
C LEU A 87 -3.54 9.10 8.72
N ALA A 88 -2.77 10.00 8.10
CA ALA A 88 -2.27 11.19 8.78
C ALA A 88 -3.42 12.06 9.32
N ARG A 89 -4.48 12.23 8.53
CA ARG A 89 -5.69 12.94 8.95
C ARG A 89 -6.42 12.21 10.08
N ALA A 90 -6.64 10.91 9.96
CA ALA A 90 -7.27 10.09 11.01
C ALA A 90 -6.50 10.18 12.34
N ARG A 91 -5.16 10.22 12.30
CA ARG A 91 -4.33 10.42 13.48
C ARG A 91 -4.47 11.83 14.08
N ARG A 92 -4.48 12.88 13.25
CA ARG A 92 -4.72 14.26 13.71
C ARG A 92 -6.09 14.41 14.38
N GLU A 93 -7.10 13.73 13.85
CA GLU A 93 -8.46 13.68 14.41
C GLU A 93 -8.60 12.69 15.60
N ARG A 94 -7.51 12.05 16.03
CA ARG A 94 -7.47 11.02 17.10
C ARG A 94 -8.42 9.83 16.86
N ARG A 95 -8.74 9.54 15.60
CA ARG A 95 -9.55 8.39 15.16
C ARG A 95 -8.72 7.13 14.91
N ALA A 96 -7.40 7.28 14.79
CA ALA A 96 -6.43 6.20 14.69
C ALA A 96 -5.21 6.53 15.59
N GLY A 97 -4.61 5.51 16.19
CA GLY A 97 -3.57 5.68 17.20
C GLY A 97 -2.63 4.48 17.33
N GLY A 98 -1.62 4.61 18.20
CA GLY A 98 -0.65 3.55 18.46
C GLY A 98 0.55 3.51 17.51
N PRO A 99 1.53 2.64 17.81
CA PRO A 99 2.82 2.59 17.12
C PRO A 99 2.69 2.14 15.66
N VAL A 100 1.74 1.26 15.36
CA VAL A 100 1.48 0.77 13.99
C VAL A 100 0.97 1.91 13.11
N ALA A 101 -0.07 2.64 13.54
CA ALA A 101 -0.55 3.82 12.81
C ALA A 101 0.55 4.89 12.69
N ALA A 102 1.45 4.98 13.67
CA ALA A 102 2.56 5.91 13.62
C ALA A 102 3.61 5.57 12.57
N ALA A 103 3.95 4.29 12.42
CA ALA A 103 4.88 3.80 11.43
C ALA A 103 4.30 3.81 10.00
N LEU A 104 2.98 3.59 9.86
CA LEU A 104 2.34 3.47 8.55
C LEU A 104 2.24 4.78 7.77
N VAL A 105 2.16 5.94 8.43
CA VAL A 105 2.15 7.24 7.73
C VAL A 105 3.44 7.48 6.93
N PRO A 106 4.64 7.48 7.55
CA PRO A 106 5.89 7.61 6.79
C PRO A 106 6.16 6.38 5.92
N GLY A 107 5.72 5.18 6.33
CA GLY A 107 5.86 3.96 5.54
C GLY A 107 5.12 4.04 4.20
N ALA A 108 3.85 4.46 4.21
CA ALA A 108 3.06 4.65 3.00
C ALA A 108 3.65 5.76 2.12
N ALA A 109 4.08 6.89 2.69
CA ALA A 109 4.74 7.94 1.93
C ALA A 109 6.05 7.46 1.26
N ALA A 110 6.84 6.64 1.95
CA ALA A 110 8.06 6.06 1.38
C ALA A 110 7.74 5.07 0.24
N LEU A 111 6.73 4.22 0.41
CA LEU A 111 6.28 3.30 -0.64
C LEU A 111 5.74 4.04 -1.88
N ALA A 112 5.03 5.17 -1.68
CA ALA A 112 4.61 6.04 -2.77
C ALA A 112 5.81 6.57 -3.57
N GLY A 113 6.84 7.06 -2.88
CA GLY A 113 8.07 7.52 -3.51
C GLY A 113 8.81 6.42 -4.26
N LEU A 114 8.93 5.22 -3.67
CA LEU A 114 9.56 4.07 -4.30
C LEU A 114 8.81 3.60 -5.54
N GLY A 115 7.47 3.53 -5.49
CA GLY A 115 6.63 3.16 -6.62
C GLY A 115 6.75 4.17 -7.78
N ALA A 116 6.67 5.46 -7.49
CA ALA A 116 6.83 6.52 -8.49
C ALA A 116 8.24 6.51 -9.11
N GLY A 117 9.28 6.36 -8.29
CA GLY A 117 10.67 6.27 -8.77
C GLY A 117 10.91 5.05 -9.66
N ALA A 118 10.40 3.89 -9.25
CA ALA A 118 10.47 2.65 -10.05
C ALA A 118 9.71 2.79 -11.38
N ALA A 119 8.54 3.43 -11.37
CA ALA A 119 7.77 3.70 -12.59
C ALA A 119 8.52 4.62 -13.55
N LEU A 120 9.07 5.74 -13.06
CA LEU A 120 9.86 6.67 -13.87
C LEU A 120 11.09 5.99 -14.48
N ALA A 121 11.79 5.15 -13.70
CA ALA A 121 12.92 4.36 -14.19
C ALA A 121 12.51 3.35 -15.27
N ALA A 122 11.31 2.77 -15.17
CA ALA A 122 10.78 1.85 -16.18
C ALA A 122 10.34 2.57 -17.47
N LEU A 123 9.88 3.82 -17.38
CA LEU A 123 9.49 4.63 -18.53
C LEU A 123 10.69 5.16 -19.31
N ARG A 124 11.76 5.60 -18.63
CA ARG A 124 13.00 6.13 -19.25
C ARG A 124 13.82 5.11 -20.04
N ARG A 125 13.49 3.82 -19.96
CA ARG A 125 14.18 2.73 -20.68
C ARG A 125 13.47 2.30 -21.96
N ARG A 126 12.41 3.01 -22.36
CA ARG A 126 11.78 2.89 -23.68
C ARG A 126 12.39 3.89 -24.63
#